data_AF-A0A3B0PIJ4-F1
#
_entry.id   AF-A0A3B0PIJ4-F1
#
_cell.length_a   1.000
_cell.length_b   1.000
_cell.length_c   1.000
_cell.angle_alpha   90.00
_cell.angle_beta   90.00
_cell.angle_gamma   90.00
#
_symmetry.space_group_name_H-M   'P 1'
#
loop_
_entity.id
_entity.type
_entity.pdbx_description
1 polymer ?
#
loop_
_entity_poly.entity_id
_entity_poly.type
_entity_poly.pdbx_seq_one_letter_code
_entity_poly.pdbx_strand_id
1 'polypeptide(L)'
;MKKIKIFLSAIPIISLSTLAISCYQKEKSLSFIVNAPYSKQKQHTFFKDILDQFNQKTKQNLKLELIYSSQNNDSINVIKKGTSNIAVLTLPNYISQIHEKGNENILPIIQTKTKAFKFDYNFNDQYSNGQENDKLRQIAKKAQELFEKVPHALW
;
A
#
# COMPACT_ATOMS: atom_id res chain seq x y z
N MET A 1 -5.80 -36.89 24.60
CA MET A 1 -5.18 -35.88 23.70
C MET A 1 -6.11 -34.66 23.63
N LYS A 2 -5.77 -33.55 24.30
CA LYS A 2 -6.59 -32.33 24.32
C LYS A 2 -6.32 -31.51 23.05
N LYS A 3 -7.36 -31.29 22.23
CA LYS A 3 -7.30 -30.45 21.03
C LYS A 3 -7.29 -28.98 21.46
N ILE A 4 -6.15 -28.32 21.31
CA ILE A 4 -6.04 -26.87 21.51
C ILE A 4 -6.68 -26.21 20.28
N LYS A 5 -7.82 -25.54 20.48
CA LYS A 5 -8.42 -24.67 19.47
C LYS A 5 -7.67 -23.34 19.51
N ILE A 6 -6.83 -23.10 18.50
CA ILE A 6 -6.21 -21.80 18.28
C ILE A 6 -7.33 -20.85 17.84
N PHE A 7 -7.73 -19.95 18.72
CA PHE A 7 -8.55 -18.81 18.38
C PHE A 7 -7.73 -17.92 17.43
N LEU A 8 -8.08 -17.89 16.15
CA LEU A 8 -7.65 -16.83 15.25
C LEU A 8 -8.29 -15.53 15.76
N SER A 9 -7.51 -14.73 16.47
CA SER A 9 -7.84 -13.32 16.66
C SER A 9 -7.84 -12.65 15.28
N ALA A 10 -9.01 -12.14 14.89
CA ALA A 10 -9.18 -11.34 13.69
C ALA A 10 -8.35 -10.06 13.83
N ILE A 11 -7.16 -10.04 13.21
CA ILE A 11 -6.38 -8.82 13.05
C ILE A 11 -7.13 -7.96 12.03
N PRO A 12 -7.54 -6.72 12.36
CA PRO A 12 -8.14 -5.84 11.38
C PRO A 12 -7.10 -5.53 10.31
N ILE A 13 -7.38 -5.96 9.07
CA ILE A 13 -6.52 -5.74 7.91
C ILE A 13 -6.64 -4.27 7.52
N ILE A 14 -5.89 -3.39 8.16
CA ILE A 14 -5.76 -2.00 7.74
C ILE A 14 -4.88 -1.96 6.49
N SER A 15 -5.36 -1.27 5.46
CA SER A 15 -4.80 -1.16 4.11
C SER A 15 -3.49 -0.37 4.05
N LEU A 16 -2.43 -0.96 4.60
CA LEU A 16 -1.07 -0.45 4.48
C LEU A 16 -0.51 -0.75 3.09
N SER A 17 0.07 0.23 2.40
CA SER A 17 0.64 -0.06 1.09
C SER A 17 2.04 -0.69 1.16
N THR A 18 2.25 -1.85 0.52
CA THR A 18 3.54 -2.53 0.38
C THR A 18 4.05 -2.41 -1.04
N LEU A 19 5.34 -2.11 -1.21
CA LEU A 19 5.99 -2.14 -2.52
C LEU A 19 6.49 -3.56 -2.79
N ALA A 20 6.16 -4.13 -3.95
CA ALA A 20 6.49 -5.52 -4.25
C ALA A 20 7.19 -5.73 -5.59
N ILE A 21 8.06 -6.74 -5.67
CA ILE A 21 8.88 -7.06 -6.85
C ILE A 21 8.60 -8.47 -7.41
N SER A 22 8.59 -8.62 -8.75
CA SER A 22 8.69 -9.93 -9.44
C SER A 22 9.99 -10.10 -10.23
N CYS A 23 10.54 -11.32 -10.21
CA CYS A 23 11.79 -11.71 -10.87
C CYS A 23 11.65 -12.06 -12.37
N TYR A 24 10.68 -11.50 -13.10
CA TYR A 24 10.56 -11.74 -14.55
C TYR A 24 11.25 -10.62 -15.33
N GLN A 25 12.38 -10.96 -15.97
CA GLN A 25 13.26 -9.98 -16.62
C GLN A 25 13.09 -10.07 -18.14
N LYS A 26 12.09 -9.36 -18.69
CA LYS A 26 12.07 -9.01 -20.10
C LYS A 26 12.71 -7.64 -20.25
N GLU A 27 13.89 -7.62 -20.85
CA GLU A 27 14.68 -6.44 -21.19
C GLU A 27 15.24 -5.63 -20.00
N LYS A 28 16.27 -4.82 -20.28
CA LYS A 28 16.98 -3.98 -19.31
C LYS A 28 16.10 -2.80 -18.88
N SER A 29 14.96 -3.04 -18.25
CA SER A 29 14.07 -2.00 -17.74
C SER A 29 13.74 -2.19 -16.27
N LEU A 30 13.49 -1.07 -15.61
CA LEU A 30 12.90 -0.98 -14.29
C LEU A 30 11.49 -0.41 -14.48
N SER A 31 10.49 -1.28 -14.36
CA SER A 31 9.09 -0.95 -14.65
C SER A 31 8.26 -0.77 -13.38
N PHE A 32 7.50 0.32 -13.32
CA PHE A 32 6.60 0.65 -12.21
C PHE A 32 5.15 0.72 -12.69
N ILE A 33 4.21 0.16 -11.93
CA ILE A 33 2.78 0.38 -12.10
C ILE A 33 2.24 1.33 -11.02
N VAL A 34 1.48 2.33 -11.46
CA VAL A 34 0.97 3.42 -10.62
C VAL A 34 -0.52 3.65 -10.88
N ASN A 35 -1.31 3.84 -9.82
CA ASN A 35 -2.75 4.08 -9.94
C ASN A 35 -3.06 5.47 -10.51
N ALA A 36 -3.76 5.50 -11.65
CA ALA A 36 -4.35 6.68 -12.26
C ALA A 36 -5.60 7.18 -11.49
N PRO A 37 -5.88 8.50 -11.44
CA PRO A 37 -5.11 9.57 -12.05
C PRO A 37 -3.93 10.01 -11.15
N TYR A 38 -2.73 9.49 -11.45
CA TYR A 38 -1.47 10.03 -10.96
C TYR A 38 -1.04 11.08 -11.97
N SER A 39 -1.61 12.28 -11.86
CA SER A 39 -1.43 13.34 -12.87
C SER A 39 -0.31 14.31 -12.48
N LYS A 40 0.61 14.55 -13.44
CA LYS A 40 1.50 15.72 -13.69
C LYS A 40 3.00 15.38 -13.82
N GLN A 41 3.64 16.05 -14.80
CA GLN A 41 5.04 15.90 -15.24
C GLN A 41 6.10 15.76 -14.12
N LYS A 42 5.92 16.41 -12.96
CA LYS A 42 6.86 16.32 -11.81
C LYS A 42 7.02 14.89 -11.27
N GLN A 43 6.07 14.00 -11.55
CA GLN A 43 6.07 12.64 -11.02
C GLN A 43 6.98 11.70 -11.82
N HIS A 44 7.23 11.98 -13.10
CA HIS A 44 8.24 11.25 -13.87
C HIS A 44 9.65 11.47 -13.30
N THR A 45 9.92 12.65 -12.74
CA THR A 45 11.21 12.97 -12.10
C THR A 45 11.48 12.07 -10.90
N PHE A 46 10.48 11.82 -10.04
CA PHE A 46 10.64 10.92 -8.89
C PHE A 46 11.11 9.51 -9.29
N PHE A 47 10.43 8.90 -10.27
CA PHE A 47 10.79 7.55 -10.72
C PHE A 47 12.11 7.55 -11.50
N LYS A 48 12.43 8.65 -12.20
CA LYS A 48 13.74 8.84 -12.84
C LYS A 48 14.86 8.91 -11.81
N ASP A 49 14.69 9.67 -10.73
CA ASP A 49 15.68 9.77 -9.67
C ASP A 49 15.94 8.42 -8.99
N ILE A 50 14.89 7.60 -8.82
CA ILE A 50 15.03 6.21 -8.34
C ILE A 50 15.86 5.38 -9.32
N LEU A 51 15.54 5.45 -10.61
CA LEU A 51 16.28 4.72 -11.64
C LEU A 51 17.76 5.14 -11.68
N ASP A 52 18.02 6.45 -11.67
CA ASP A 52 19.38 7.00 -11.76
C ASP A 52 20.21 6.56 -10.55
N GLN A 53 19.64 6.62 -9.33
CA GLN A 53 20.30 6.09 -8.13
C GLN A 53 20.50 4.57 -8.17
N PHE A 54 19.53 3.82 -8.69
CA PHE A 54 19.64 2.37 -8.82
C PHE A 54 20.77 1.99 -9.79
N ASN A 55 20.79 2.60 -10.98
CA ASN A 55 21.82 2.39 -11.99
C ASN A 55 23.21 2.76 -11.45
N GLN A 56 23.33 3.89 -10.75
CA GLN A 56 24.58 4.31 -10.13
C GLN A 56 25.10 3.30 -9.10
N LYS A 57 24.22 2.78 -8.22
CA LYS A 57 24.62 1.84 -7.16
C LYS A 57 24.92 0.43 -7.67
N THR A 58 24.20 -0.02 -8.70
CA THR A 58 24.31 -1.38 -9.24
C THR A 58 25.24 -1.48 -10.44
N LYS A 59 25.74 -0.35 -10.95
CA LYS A 59 26.49 -0.23 -12.20
C LYS A 59 25.73 -0.81 -13.41
N GLN A 60 24.41 -0.74 -13.37
CA GLN A 60 23.54 -1.15 -14.47
C GLN A 60 23.14 0.05 -15.33
N ASN A 61 22.60 -0.23 -16.51
CA ASN A 61 22.03 0.78 -17.41
C ASN A 61 20.62 0.32 -17.82
N LEU A 62 19.69 0.38 -16.85
CA LEU A 62 18.28 0.07 -17.07
C LEU A 62 17.54 1.30 -17.59
N LYS A 63 16.46 1.08 -18.35
CA LYS A 63 15.50 2.10 -18.79
C LYS A 63 14.31 2.18 -17.83
N LEU A 64 13.68 3.35 -17.72
CA LEU A 64 12.46 3.52 -16.92
C LEU A 64 11.23 3.19 -17.77
N GLU A 65 10.33 2.37 -17.23
CA GLU A 65 8.99 2.17 -17.77
C GLU A 65 7.93 2.49 -16.71
N LEU A 66 6.95 3.32 -17.07
CA LEU A 66 5.84 3.67 -16.18
C LEU A 66 4.52 3.24 -16.80
N ILE A 67 3.76 2.43 -16.07
CA ILE A 67 2.44 1.95 -16.45
C ILE A 67 1.42 2.62 -15.53
N TYR A 68 0.45 3.31 -16.13
CA TYR A 68 -0.65 3.93 -15.40
C TYR A 68 -1.87 3.01 -15.46
N SER A 69 -2.33 2.52 -14.32
CA SER A 69 -3.49 1.64 -14.21
C SER A 69 -4.69 2.39 -13.64
N SER A 70 -5.90 2.16 -14.14
CA SER A 70 -7.12 2.67 -13.51
C SER A 70 -7.23 2.23 -12.04
N GLN A 71 -7.95 3.00 -11.21
CA GLN A 71 -8.27 2.57 -9.84
C GLN A 71 -8.90 1.15 -9.88
N ASN A 72 -8.50 0.30 -8.93
CA ASN A 72 -8.92 -1.10 -8.79
C ASN A 72 -8.34 -2.11 -9.80
N ASN A 73 -7.38 -1.74 -10.64
CA ASN A 73 -6.70 -2.73 -11.46
C ASN A 73 -5.89 -3.70 -10.59
N ASP A 74 -5.87 -4.97 -10.95
CA ASP A 74 -5.14 -6.01 -10.22
C ASP A 74 -3.64 -5.88 -10.51
N SER A 75 -2.98 -4.91 -9.86
CA SER A 75 -1.54 -4.66 -9.95
C SER A 75 -0.71 -5.89 -9.58
N ILE A 76 -1.28 -6.83 -8.82
CA ILE A 76 -0.64 -8.10 -8.46
C ILE A 76 -0.56 -9.00 -9.69
N ASN A 77 -1.63 -9.13 -10.47
CA ASN A 77 -1.58 -9.87 -11.73
C ASN A 77 -0.61 -9.24 -12.75
N VAL A 78 -0.48 -7.91 -12.77
CA VAL A 78 0.49 -7.22 -13.63
C VAL A 78 1.92 -7.57 -13.24
N ILE A 79 2.22 -7.58 -11.93
CA ILE A 79 3.51 -8.01 -11.40
C ILE A 79 3.78 -9.49 -11.70
N LYS A 80 2.79 -10.37 -11.48
CA LYS A 80 2.90 -11.83 -11.74
C LYS A 80 3.20 -12.14 -13.20
N LYS A 81 2.57 -11.42 -14.12
CA LYS A 81 2.79 -11.56 -15.57
C LYS A 81 4.14 -11.01 -16.03
N GLY A 82 4.88 -10.33 -15.16
CA GLY A 82 6.15 -9.70 -15.50
C GLY A 82 6.01 -8.49 -16.42
N THR A 83 4.82 -7.89 -16.48
CA THR A 83 4.56 -6.67 -17.25
C THR A 83 5.03 -5.42 -16.50
N SER A 84 5.09 -5.50 -15.17
CA SER A 84 5.76 -4.53 -14.31
C SER A 84 6.57 -5.27 -13.26
N ASN A 85 7.71 -4.73 -12.85
CA ASN A 85 8.55 -5.32 -11.82
C ASN A 85 8.29 -4.70 -10.46
N ILE A 86 7.70 -3.50 -10.38
CA ILE A 86 7.44 -2.80 -9.11
C ILE A 86 6.00 -2.30 -9.08
N ALA A 87 5.28 -2.51 -7.96
CA ALA A 87 4.00 -1.86 -7.70
C ALA A 87 3.84 -1.47 -6.23
N VAL A 88 2.97 -0.49 -5.99
CA VAL A 88 2.41 -0.20 -4.67
C VAL A 88 1.09 -0.95 -4.52
N LEU A 89 1.03 -1.88 -3.58
CA LEU A 89 -0.11 -2.77 -3.32
C LEU A 89 -0.75 -2.40 -1.99
N THR A 90 -2.07 -2.43 -1.87
CA THR A 90 -2.71 -2.37 -0.54
C THR A 90 -2.54 -3.71 0.19
N LEU A 91 -2.30 -3.69 1.51
CA LEU A 91 -2.09 -4.89 2.32
C LEU A 91 -3.19 -5.95 2.18
N PRO A 92 -4.51 -5.61 2.19
CA PRO A 92 -5.56 -6.58 1.92
C PRO A 92 -5.38 -7.33 0.60
N ASN A 93 -5.11 -6.62 -0.49
CA ASN A 93 -4.91 -7.23 -1.81
C ASN A 93 -3.66 -8.13 -1.83
N TYR A 94 -2.59 -7.73 -1.12
CA TYR A 94 -1.39 -8.54 -1.01
C TYR A 94 -1.66 -9.83 -0.20
N ILE A 95 -2.30 -9.71 0.97
CA ILE A 95 -2.63 -10.83 1.87
C ILE A 95 -3.57 -11.82 1.19
N SER A 96 -4.66 -11.37 0.55
CA SER A 96 -5.59 -12.29 -0.14
C SER A 96 -4.87 -13.14 -1.19
N GLN A 97 -3.90 -12.58 -1.90
CA GLN A 97 -3.15 -13.29 -2.93
C GLN A 97 -2.09 -14.25 -2.39
N ILE A 98 -1.51 -13.99 -1.20
CA ILE A 98 -0.66 -14.97 -0.50
C ILE A 98 -1.50 -16.13 0.01
N HIS A 99 -2.59 -15.84 0.72
CA HIS A 99 -3.40 -16.83 1.41
C HIS A 99 -4.18 -17.73 0.45
N GLU A 100 -4.71 -17.20 -0.64
CA GLU A 100 -5.58 -17.94 -1.54
C GLU A 100 -4.83 -18.70 -2.65
N LYS A 101 -3.63 -18.22 -3.04
CA LYS A 101 -3.01 -18.66 -4.31
C LYS A 101 -1.55 -19.09 -4.21
N GLY A 102 -0.89 -18.98 -3.05
CA GLY A 102 0.52 -19.30 -2.89
C GLY A 102 1.39 -18.37 -3.76
N ASN A 103 1.90 -17.29 -3.17
CA ASN A 103 2.53 -16.22 -3.95
C ASN A 103 4.07 -16.30 -3.86
N GLU A 104 4.67 -17.18 -4.65
CA GLU A 104 6.14 -17.38 -4.64
C GLU A 104 6.92 -16.27 -5.35
N ASN A 105 6.25 -15.49 -6.21
CA ASN A 105 6.93 -14.56 -7.14
C ASN A 105 6.71 -13.07 -6.83
N ILE A 106 6.16 -12.74 -5.65
CA ILE A 106 5.97 -11.35 -5.22
C ILE A 106 6.60 -11.17 -3.84
N LEU A 107 7.68 -10.39 -3.80
CA LEU A 107 8.38 -10.08 -2.55
C LEU A 107 8.02 -8.65 -2.09
N PRO A 108 7.40 -8.47 -0.90
CA PRO A 108 7.23 -7.15 -0.31
C PRO A 108 8.59 -6.64 0.17
N ILE A 109 9.01 -5.47 -0.30
CA ILE A 109 10.32 -4.90 0.01
C ILE A 109 10.25 -3.64 0.87
N ILE A 110 9.17 -2.86 0.77
CA ILE A 110 9.03 -1.59 1.52
C ILE A 110 7.61 -1.49 2.08
N GLN A 111 7.51 -1.22 3.38
CA GLN A 111 6.28 -0.80 4.04
C GLN A 111 6.20 0.72 4.04
N THR A 112 5.22 1.28 3.32
CA THR A 112 4.98 2.73 3.33
C THR A 112 4.44 3.19 4.69
N LYS A 113 4.74 4.43 5.07
CA LYS A 113 4.22 5.08 6.27
C LYS A 113 3.44 6.33 5.87
N THR A 114 2.41 6.67 6.63
CA THR A 114 1.67 7.92 6.48
C THR A 114 1.83 8.78 7.74
N LYS A 115 1.57 10.08 7.59
CA LYS A 115 1.49 10.98 8.75
C LYS A 115 0.23 10.65 9.55
N ALA A 116 0.38 10.48 10.86
CA ALA A 116 -0.76 10.24 11.75
C ALA A 116 -1.74 11.42 11.71
N PHE A 117 -3.03 11.14 11.75
CA PHE A 117 -4.05 12.17 11.95
C PHE A 117 -3.96 12.69 13.39
N LYS A 118 -4.30 13.96 13.60
CA LYS A 118 -4.20 14.60 14.93
C LYS A 118 -5.10 13.95 16.01
N PHE A 119 -6.06 13.15 15.59
CA PHE A 119 -7.05 12.48 16.44
C PHE A 119 -6.84 10.96 16.52
N ASP A 120 -5.85 10.41 15.80
CA ASP A 120 -5.61 8.97 15.70
C ASP A 120 -4.10 8.67 15.67
N TYR A 121 -3.51 8.50 16.86
CA TYR A 121 -2.08 8.22 17.04
C TYR A 121 -1.79 6.78 17.45
N ASN A 122 -2.76 6.06 18.00
CA ASN A 122 -2.54 4.75 18.60
C ASN A 122 -3.01 3.64 17.66
N PHE A 123 -2.05 3.03 16.97
CA PHE A 123 -2.29 1.93 16.05
C PHE A 123 -3.04 0.73 16.67
N ASN A 124 -2.92 0.53 17.99
CA ASN A 124 -3.51 -0.63 18.67
C ASN A 124 -4.97 -0.42 19.12
N ASP A 125 -5.57 0.73 18.84
CA ASP A 125 -6.98 0.96 19.17
C ASP A 125 -7.89 0.19 18.19
N GLN A 126 -8.81 -0.59 18.75
CA GLN A 126 -9.68 -1.50 18.01
C GLN A 126 -11.12 -1.39 18.51
N TYR A 127 -12.06 -1.90 17.71
CA TYR A 127 -13.45 -2.02 18.11
C TYR A 127 -13.56 -2.86 19.39
N SER A 128 -14.38 -2.40 20.32
CA SER A 128 -14.60 -3.11 21.59
C SER A 128 -16.08 -3.43 21.82
N ASN A 129 -16.96 -2.44 21.77
CA ASN A 129 -18.37 -2.59 22.13
C ASN A 129 -19.31 -1.59 21.42
N GLY A 130 -18.80 -0.58 20.72
CA GLY A 130 -19.62 0.44 20.06
C GLY A 130 -20.37 1.40 21.01
N GLN A 131 -20.11 1.35 22.31
CA GLN A 131 -20.68 2.28 23.30
C GLN A 131 -19.93 3.62 23.30
N GLU A 132 -20.42 4.61 24.04
CA GLU A 132 -19.85 5.97 24.05
C GLU A 132 -18.38 6.02 24.47
N ASN A 133 -17.93 5.04 25.25
CA ASN A 133 -16.55 4.88 25.70
C ASN A 133 -15.69 4.02 24.76
N ASP A 134 -16.24 3.50 23.65
CA ASP A 134 -15.47 2.77 22.66
C ASP A 134 -14.43 3.70 22.01
N LYS A 135 -13.19 3.22 21.92
CA LYS A 135 -12.07 4.02 21.41
C LYS A 135 -12.30 4.52 19.98
N LEU A 136 -12.87 3.69 19.11
CA LEU A 136 -13.15 4.08 17.73
C LEU A 136 -14.23 5.15 17.65
N ARG A 137 -15.21 5.12 18.56
CA ARG A 137 -16.21 6.19 18.66
C ARG A 137 -15.63 7.49 19.19
N GLN A 138 -14.71 7.41 20.15
CA GLN A 138 -14.00 8.60 20.65
C GLN A 138 -13.12 9.24 19.58
N ILE A 139 -12.44 8.43 18.75
CA ILE A 139 -11.67 8.90 17.59
C ILE A 139 -12.61 9.60 16.59
N ALA A 140 -13.74 8.98 16.24
CA ALA A 140 -14.71 9.55 15.32
C ALA A 140 -15.27 10.90 15.81
N LYS A 141 -15.60 11.02 17.10
CA LYS A 141 -16.05 12.30 17.69
C LYS A 141 -15.00 13.40 17.57
N LYS A 142 -13.74 13.11 17.92
CA LYS A 142 -12.65 14.08 17.77
C LYS A 142 -12.43 14.48 16.30
N ALA A 143 -12.56 13.53 15.37
CA ALA A 143 -12.48 13.82 13.95
C ALA A 143 -13.63 14.75 13.51
N GLN A 144 -14.85 14.49 13.96
CA GLN A 144 -16.03 15.31 13.70
C GLN A 144 -15.86 16.73 14.26
N GLU A 145 -15.46 16.87 15.52
CA GLU A 145 -15.20 18.18 16.15
C GLU A 145 -14.19 19.02 15.36
N LEU A 146 -13.12 18.38 14.85
CA LEU A 146 -12.11 19.05 14.02
C LEU A 146 -12.62 19.38 12.62
N PHE A 147 -13.44 18.52 12.04
CA PHE A 147 -14.03 18.72 10.71
C PHE A 147 -15.09 19.84 10.72
N GLU A 148 -15.91 19.91 11.76
CA GLU A 148 -17.01 20.87 11.87
C GLU A 148 -16.57 22.25 12.39
N LYS A 149 -15.34 22.36 12.92
CA LYS A 149 -14.81 23.62 13.45
C LYS A 149 -14.87 24.78 12.46
N VAL A 150 -14.67 24.49 11.18
CA VAL A 150 -14.86 25.43 10.07
C VAL A 150 -15.67 24.69 9.01
N PRO A 151 -16.74 25.26 8.44
CA PRO A 151 -17.45 24.64 7.33
C PRO A 151 -16.49 24.25 6.20
N HIS A 152 -16.60 23.04 5.67
CA HIS A 152 -15.72 22.53 4.61
C HIS A 152 -15.64 23.46 3.38
N ALA A 153 -16.72 24.20 3.08
CA ALA A 153 -16.74 25.19 2.00
C ALA A 153 -15.80 26.39 2.22
N LEU A 154 -15.26 26.58 3.43
CA LEU A 154 -14.40 27.70 3.83
C LEU A 154 -12.96 27.25 4.15
N TRP A 155 -12.57 26.03 3.77
CA TRP A 155 -11.24 25.45 4.02
C TRP A 155 -10.19 25.93 3.01
#